data_AF-A0A958JN03-F1
#
_entry.id   AF-A0A958JN03-F1
#
_cell.length_a   1.000
_cell.length_b   1.000
_cell.length_c   1.000
_cell.angle_alpha   90.00
_cell.angle_beta   90.00
_cell.angle_gamma   90.00
#
_symmetry.space_group_name_H-M   'P 1'
#
loop_
_entity.id
_entity.type
_entity.pdbx_description
1 polymer ?
#
loop_
_entity_poly.entity_id
_entity_poly.type
_entity_poly.pdbx_seq_one_letter_code
_entity_poly.pdbx_strand_id
1 'polypeptide(L)'
;ITLQFLIESAVIGLIGGMTGMILAVSILLFLNNYGLTFALPGQTITTVLYPTITIAFLLKVFFLALLSALGASFVPAYRASKMKPVQALTTN
;
A
#
# COMPACT_ATOMS: atom_id res chain seq x y z
N ILE A 1 -13.89 16.18 -14.58
CA ILE A 1 -13.80 15.98 -13.12
C ILE A 1 -13.47 14.52 -12.76
N THR A 2 -14.21 13.51 -13.26
CA THR A 2 -13.89 12.08 -13.03
C THR A 2 -12.43 11.72 -13.29
N LEU A 3 -11.92 12.06 -14.47
CA LEU A 3 -10.55 11.73 -14.89
C LEU A 3 -9.51 12.36 -13.96
N GLN A 4 -9.76 13.58 -13.49
CA GLN A 4 -8.84 14.30 -12.61
C GLN A 4 -8.77 13.63 -11.24
N PHE A 5 -9.91 13.31 -10.64
CA PHE A 5 -9.94 12.54 -9.38
C PHE A 5 -9.28 11.17 -9.52
N LEU A 6 -9.49 10.49 -10.65
CA LEU A 6 -8.89 9.18 -10.92
C LEU A 6 -7.37 9.27 -11.08
N ILE A 7 -6.86 10.27 -11.80
CA ILE A 7 -5.41 10.50 -11.95
C ILE A 7 -4.79 10.89 -10.61
N GLU A 8 -5.43 11.77 -9.85
CA GLU A 8 -4.93 12.21 -8.55
C GLU A 8 -4.84 11.05 -7.55
N SER A 9 -5.87 10.22 -7.49
CA SER A 9 -5.86 9.01 -6.66
C SER A 9 -4.90 7.92 -7.18
N ALA A 10 -4.68 7.81 -8.49
CA ALA A 10 -3.62 6.97 -9.05
C ALA A 10 -2.23 7.44 -8.62
N VAL A 11 -1.97 8.75 -8.66
CA VAL A 11 -0.69 9.36 -8.25
C VAL A 11 -0.47 9.17 -6.75
N ILE A 12 -1.48 9.41 -5.93
CA ILE A 12 -1.40 9.16 -4.48
C ILE A 12 -1.17 7.66 -4.20
N GLY A 13 -1.86 6.77 -4.92
CA GLY A 13 -1.67 5.33 -4.82
C GLY A 13 -0.26 4.88 -5.21
N LEU A 14 0.31 5.46 -6.27
CA LEU A 14 1.69 5.21 -6.69
C LEU A 14 2.70 5.67 -5.63
N ILE A 15 2.56 6.90 -5.13
CA ILE A 15 3.46 7.45 -4.10
C ILE A 15 3.36 6.64 -2.81
N GLY A 16 2.14 6.32 -2.37
CA GLY A 16 1.88 5.47 -1.20
C GLY A 16 2.46 4.05 -1.37
N GLY A 17 2.29 3.45 -2.55
CA GLY A 17 2.85 2.15 -2.88
C GLY A 17 4.38 2.14 -2.88
N MET A 18 5.02 3.17 -3.47
CA MET A 18 6.48 3.30 -3.49
C MET A 18 7.06 3.52 -2.09
N THR A 19 6.47 4.43 -1.32
CA THR A 19 6.92 4.73 0.05
C THR A 19 6.72 3.52 0.98
N GLY A 20 5.58 2.83 0.87
CA GLY A 20 5.33 1.58 1.59
C GLY A 20 6.32 0.47 1.21
N MET A 21 6.68 0.35 -0.07
CA MET A 21 7.66 -0.62 -0.53
C MET A 21 9.07 -0.33 0.03
N ILE A 22 9.49 0.94 0.01
CA ILE A 22 10.78 1.36 0.59
C ILE A 22 10.81 1.04 2.09
N LEU A 23 9.72 1.34 2.83
CA LEU A 23 9.62 1.02 4.25
C LEU A 23 9.68 -0.49 4.50
N ALA A 24 8.94 -1.30 3.74
CA ALA A 24 8.92 -2.76 3.91
C ALA A 24 10.31 -3.38 3.66
N VAL A 25 11.01 -2.94 2.62
CA VAL A 25 12.38 -3.40 2.33
C VAL A 25 13.35 -2.94 3.43
N SER A 26 13.21 -1.70 3.92
CA SER A 26 14.06 -1.19 5.01
C SER A 26 13.89 -2.00 6.29
N ILE A 27 12.65 -2.31 6.66
CA ILE A 27 12.32 -3.17 7.81
C ILE A 27 12.90 -4.57 7.61
N LEU A 28 12.79 -5.13 6.40
CA LEU A 28 13.36 -6.43 6.09
C LEU A 28 14.88 -6.46 6.25
N LEU A 29 15.59 -5.47 5.70
CA LEU A 29 17.05 -5.38 5.82
C LEU A 29 17.48 -5.23 7.27
N PHE A 30 16.73 -4.47 8.06
CA PHE A 30 16.93 -4.37 9.50
C PHE A 30 16.74 -5.74 10.17
N LEU A 31 15.60 -6.40 9.98
CA LEU A 31 15.33 -7.73 10.55
C LEU A 31 16.35 -8.79 10.11
N ASN A 32 16.85 -8.73 8.88
CA ASN A 32 17.85 -9.64 8.36
C ASN A 32 19.20 -9.48 9.06
N ASN A 33 19.60 -8.25 9.39
CA ASN A 33 20.84 -7.97 10.12
C ASN A 33 20.76 -8.37 11.60
N TYR A 34 19.60 -8.20 12.24
CA TYR A 34 19.43 -8.59 13.65
C TYR A 34 19.15 -10.08 13.82
N GLY A 35 18.65 -10.75 12.76
CA GLY A 35 18.23 -12.14 12.79
C GLY A 35 16.99 -12.33 13.65
N LEU A 36 15.97 -13.05 13.15
CA LEU A 36 14.85 -13.44 14.01
C LEU A 36 15.27 -14.68 14.81
N THR A 37 15.85 -14.45 15.99
CA THR A 37 16.16 -15.53 16.94
C THR A 37 14.87 -16.01 17.60
N PHE A 38 14.39 -17.17 17.17
CA PHE A 38 13.29 -17.88 17.83
C PHE A 38 13.86 -19.02 18.68
N ALA A 39 13.55 -19.01 19.98
CA ALA A 39 13.75 -20.16 20.84
C ALA A 39 12.43 -20.94 20.89
N LEU A 40 12.35 -22.05 20.18
CA LEU A 40 11.19 -22.94 20.27
C LEU A 40 11.21 -23.66 21.65
N PRO A 41 10.05 -23.82 22.33
CA PRO A 41 9.99 -24.57 23.59
C PRO A 41 10.52 -25.99 23.40
N GLY A 42 11.60 -26.34 24.11
CA GLY A 42 12.24 -27.65 24.04
C GLY A 42 13.52 -27.73 23.18
N GLN A 43 13.98 -26.64 22.56
CA GLN A 43 15.29 -26.60 21.89
C GLN A 43 16.35 -25.85 22.71
N THR A 44 17.55 -26.43 22.82
CA THR A 44 18.73 -25.84 23.48
C THR A 44 19.49 -24.87 22.57
N ILE A 45 19.28 -24.94 21.25
CA ILE A 45 19.96 -24.09 20.25
C ILE A 45 18.96 -23.10 19.68
N THR A 46 19.32 -21.82 19.69
CA THR A 46 18.53 -20.74 19.07
C THR A 46 18.50 -20.91 17.56
N THR A 47 17.29 -21.05 16.99
CA THR A 47 17.13 -21.10 15.52
C THR A 47 16.99 -19.68 15.00
N VAL A 48 17.90 -19.26 14.11
CA VAL A 48 17.85 -17.95 13.45
C VAL A 48 17.08 -18.12 12.14
N LEU A 49 15.92 -17.47 12.05
CA LEU A 49 15.14 -17.42 10.81
C LEU A 49 15.50 -16.15 10.03
N TYR A 50 15.90 -16.32 8.78
CA TYR A 50 16.13 -15.21 7.85
C TYR A 50 14.89 -15.04 6.98
N PRO A 51 14.07 -14.00 7.22
CA PRO A 51 12.90 -13.75 6.39
C PRO A 51 13.35 -13.45 4.96
N THR A 52 12.89 -14.25 3.99
CA THR A 52 13.18 -14.07 2.57
C THR A 52 11.94 -13.54 1.87
N ILE A 53 12.02 -12.34 1.28
CA ILE A 53 10.93 -11.77 0.49
C ILE A 53 11.31 -11.83 -0.98
N THR A 54 10.47 -12.49 -1.78
CA THR A 54 10.65 -12.56 -3.24
C THR A 54 10.15 -11.27 -3.90
N ILE A 55 10.81 -10.83 -4.97
CA ILE A 55 10.39 -9.66 -5.77
C ILE A 55 8.93 -9.78 -6.25
N ALA A 56 8.47 -11.01 -6.53
CA ALA A 56 7.10 -11.30 -6.92
C ALA A 56 6.08 -10.96 -5.82
N PHE A 57 6.44 -11.11 -4.54
CA PHE A 57 5.57 -10.74 -3.43
C PHE A 57 5.45 -9.21 -3.33
N LEU A 58 6.57 -8.49 -3.45
CA LEU A 58 6.58 -7.02 -3.43
C LEU A 58 5.71 -6.44 -4.56
N LEU A 59 5.83 -6.98 -5.78
CA LEU A 59 4.99 -6.57 -6.90
C LEU A 59 3.50 -6.83 -6.64
N LYS A 60 3.13 -7.99 -6.08
CA LYS A 60 1.74 -8.31 -5.73
C LYS A 60 1.16 -7.31 -4.74
N VAL A 61 1.89 -6.99 -3.67
CA VAL A 61 1.45 -6.03 -2.65
C VAL A 61 1.33 -4.63 -3.24
N PHE A 62 2.29 -4.22 -4.09
CA PHE A 62 2.25 -2.93 -4.76
C PHE A 62 1.02 -2.78 -5.66
N PHE A 63 0.76 -3.76 -6.54
CA PHE A 63 -0.41 -3.74 -7.41
C PHE A 63 -1.71 -3.81 -6.61
N LEU A 64 -1.76 -4.59 -5.53
CA LEU A 64 -2.92 -4.64 -4.64
C LEU A 64 -3.23 -3.26 -4.03
N ALA A 65 -2.20 -2.55 -3.55
CA ALA A 65 -2.35 -1.21 -2.98
C ALA A 65 -2.77 -0.18 -4.04
N LEU A 66 -2.21 -0.26 -5.24
CA LEU A 66 -2.57 0.63 -6.34
C LEU A 66 -4.03 0.41 -6.77
N LEU A 67 -4.44 -0.85 -6.95
CA LEU A 67 -5.80 -1.19 -7.34
C LEU A 67 -6.82 -0.85 -6.25
N SER A 68 -6.46 -0.98 -4.97
CA SER A 68 -7.36 -0.60 -3.87
C SER A 68 -7.55 0.92 -3.80
N ALA A 69 -6.50 1.71 -4.02
CA ALA A 69 -6.60 3.17 -4.11
C ALA A 69 -7.47 3.64 -5.29
N LEU A 70 -7.30 3.01 -6.46
CA LEU A 70 -8.13 3.27 -7.64
C LEU A 70 -9.59 2.85 -7.43
N GLY A 71 -9.82 1.69 -6.81
CA GLY A 71 -11.16 1.20 -6.50
C GLY A 71 -11.89 2.09 -5.50
N ALA A 72 -11.21 2.54 -4.44
CA ALA A 72 -11.77 3.40 -3.40
C ALA A 72 -12.17 4.78 -3.93
N SER A 73 -11.40 5.33 -4.87
CA SER A 73 -11.63 6.65 -5.46
C SER A 73 -12.66 6.66 -6.60
N PHE A 74 -12.95 5.51 -7.20
CA PHE A 74 -13.89 5.42 -8.32
C PHE A 74 -15.34 5.83 -7.95
N VAL A 75 -15.84 5.34 -6.80
CA VAL A 75 -17.19 5.66 -6.31
C VAL A 75 -17.40 7.17 -6.08
N PRO A 76 -16.54 7.88 -5.31
CA PRO A 76 -16.69 9.32 -5.14
C PRO A 76 -16.46 10.10 -6.45
N ALA A 77 -15.51 9.68 -7.31
CA ALA A 77 -15.27 10.34 -8.59
C ALA A 77 -16.51 10.30 -9.51
N TYR A 78 -17.18 9.15 -9.59
CA TYR A 78 -18.41 9.01 -10.36
C TYR A 78 -19.54 9.86 -9.77
N ARG A 79 -19.71 9.86 -8.44
CA ARG A 79 -20.70 10.72 -7.76
C ARG A 79 -20.44 12.21 -8.02
N ALA A 80 -19.19 12.67 -7.94
CA ALA A 80 -18.81 14.06 -8.19
C ALA A 80 -19.13 14.51 -9.63
N SER A 81 -18.94 13.63 -10.61
CA SER A 81 -19.23 13.97 -12.02
C SER A 81 -20.70 14.14 -12.37
N LYS A 82 -21.60 13.57 -11.58
CA LYS A 82 -23.05 13.71 -11.77
C LYS A 82 -23.66 14.86 -10.95
N MET A 83 -22.86 15.55 -10.15
CA MET A 83 -23.34 16.65 -9.32
C MET A 83 -23.63 17.88 -10.19
N LYS A 84 -24.86 18.42 -10.10
CA LYS A 84 -25.24 19.63 -10.85
C LYS A 84 -24.50 20.84 -10.25
N PRO A 85 -23.92 21.75 -11.06
CA PRO A 85 -23.09 22.86 -10.57
C PRO A 85 -23.76 23.75 -9.50
N VAL A 86 -25.09 23.90 -9.60
CA VAL A 86 -25.89 24.69 -8.66
C VAL A 86 -25.93 24.09 -7.26
N GLN A 87 -25.96 22.75 -7.13
CA GLN A 87 -25.92 22.08 -5.82
C GLN A 87 -24.53 22.12 -5.17
N ALA A 88 -23.47 22.24 -5.96
CA ALA A 88 -22.10 22.33 -5.45
C ALA A 88 -21.77 23.70 -4.82
N LEU A 89 -22.51 24.75 -5.15
CA LEU A 89 -22.30 26.12 -4.63
C LEU A 89 -23.11 26.42 -3.35
N THR A 90 -24.17 25.66 -3.08
CA THR A 90 -25.10 25.93 -1.96
C THR A 90 -24.80 25.15 -0.69
N THR A 91 -23.93 24.15 -0.75
CA THR A 91 -23.45 23.43 0.43
C THR A 91 -22.23 24.18 0.97
N ASN A 92 -22.47 25.16 1.83
CA ASN A 92 -21.47 25.78 2.70
C ASN A 92 -21.77 25.35 4.14
#